data_AF-A0A536H5Y5-F1
#
_entry.id   AF-A0A536H5Y5-F1
#
_cell.length_a   1.000
_cell.length_b   1.000
_cell.length_c   1.000
_cell.angle_alpha   90.00
_cell.angle_beta   90.00
_cell.angle_gamma   90.00
#
_symmetry.space_group_name_H-M   'P 1'
#
loop_
_entity.id
_entity.type
_entity.pdbx_description
1 polymer ?
#
loop_
_entity_poly.entity_id
_entity_poly.type
_entity_poly.pdbx_seq_one_letter_code
_entity_poly.pdbx_strand_id
1 'polypeptide(L)'
;MRDLESAPQAPERNQLLRAIVASTVGTTIEWYDFFLYNTAAALVFAKLFFPHADPTAGILSAFAIQFVGFAARPIGAFIFGHFGDRVGRKATLIVTLLTMGVASALIGLLPTYAQ
;
A
#
# COMPACT_ATOMS: atom_id res chain seq x y z
N MET A 1 -13.40 30.73 -40.83
CA MET A 1 -13.04 30.39 -39.44
C MET A 1 -13.98 29.27 -39.04
N ARG A 2 -13.75 27.95 -39.19
CA ARG A 2 -12.55 27.09 -39.16
C ARG A 2 -11.69 27.31 -37.93
N ASP A 3 -12.35 27.25 -36.78
CA ASP A 3 -11.71 26.86 -35.54
C ASP A 3 -11.20 25.43 -35.75
N LEU A 4 -9.88 25.31 -35.69
CA LEU A 4 -9.17 24.04 -35.76
C LEU A 4 -9.53 23.28 -34.49
N GLU A 5 -10.37 22.26 -34.63
CA GLU A 5 -10.59 21.26 -33.60
C GLU A 5 -9.24 20.58 -33.33
N SER A 6 -8.56 21.03 -32.29
CA SER A 6 -7.31 20.46 -31.81
C SER A 6 -7.62 19.06 -31.29
N ALA A 7 -7.40 18.05 -32.14
CA ALA A 7 -7.47 16.66 -31.73
C ALA A 7 -6.58 16.42 -30.49
N PRO A 8 -7.03 15.61 -29.51
CA PRO A 8 -6.23 15.30 -28.33
C PRO A 8 -4.87 14.75 -28.77
N GLN A 9 -3.78 15.44 -28.44
CA GLN A 9 -2.44 14.91 -28.71
C GLN A 9 -2.26 13.63 -27.91
N ALA A 10 -2.06 12.51 -28.61
CA ALA A 10 -1.80 11.23 -27.97
C ALA A 10 -0.57 11.36 -27.04
N PRO A 11 -0.61 10.79 -25.82
CA PRO A 11 0.48 10.92 -24.87
C PRO A 11 1.79 10.43 -25.49
N GLU A 12 2.86 11.21 -25.33
CA GLU A 12 4.19 10.84 -25.82
C GLU A 12 4.57 9.45 -25.28
N ARG A 13 5.10 8.58 -26.15
CA ARG A 13 5.57 7.22 -25.82
C ARG A 13 6.41 7.17 -24.54
N ASN A 14 7.24 8.19 -24.30
CA ASN A 14 8.08 8.30 -23.10
C ASN A 14 7.28 8.49 -21.80
N GLN A 15 6.15 9.20 -21.85
CA GLN A 15 5.27 9.40 -20.69
C GLN A 15 4.51 8.11 -20.34
N LEU A 16 4.03 7.38 -21.36
CA LEU A 16 3.41 6.06 -21.17
C LEU A 16 4.38 5.06 -20.54
N LEU A 17 5.60 4.95 -21.08
CA LEU A 17 6.63 4.07 -20.53
C LEU A 17 6.96 4.41 -19.07
N ARG A 18 7.08 5.71 -18.73
CA ARG A 18 7.28 6.15 -17.35
C ARG A 18 6.12 5.77 -16.44
N ALA A 19 4.88 5.94 -16.89
CA ALA A 19 3.70 5.58 -16.11
C ALA A 19 3.63 4.07 -15.84
N ILE A 20 3.92 3.24 -16.86
CA ILE A 20 3.98 1.79 -16.74
C ILE A 20 5.05 1.40 -15.70
N VAL A 21 6.28 1.87 -15.85
CA VAL A 21 7.37 1.55 -14.92
C VAL A 21 7.02 1.98 -13.49
N ALA A 22 6.50 3.19 -13.30
CA ALA A 22 6.10 3.67 -11.98
C ALA A 22 4.99 2.81 -11.37
N SER A 23 4.01 2.37 -12.16
CA SER A 23 2.92 1.51 -11.70
C SER A 23 3.39 0.10 -11.35
N THR A 24 4.34 -0.45 -12.12
CA THR A 24 4.95 -1.76 -11.85
C THR A 24 5.75 -1.71 -10.56
N VAL A 25 6.62 -0.70 -10.40
CA VAL A 25 7.42 -0.53 -9.19
C VAL A 25 6.53 -0.34 -7.96
N GLY A 26 5.50 0.50 -8.05
CA GLY A 26 4.54 0.69 -6.96
C GLY A 26 3.86 -0.62 -6.57
N THR A 27 3.36 -1.37 -7.56
CA THR A 27 2.76 -2.69 -7.35
C THR A 27 3.76 -3.67 -6.70
N THR A 28 5.00 -3.70 -7.15
CA THR A 28 6.03 -4.57 -6.56
C THR A 28 6.31 -4.24 -5.10
N ILE A 29 6.40 -2.96 -4.75
CA ILE A 29 6.59 -2.52 -3.36
C ILE A 29 5.40 -2.95 -2.49
N GLU A 30 4.19 -2.77 -3.00
CA GLU A 30 2.95 -3.20 -2.35
C GLU A 30 2.96 -4.70 -2.03
N TRP A 31 3.31 -5.54 -3.00
CA TRP A 31 3.43 -6.98 -2.82
C TRP A 31 4.57 -7.37 -1.87
N TYR A 32 5.70 -6.65 -1.92
CA TYR A 32 6.84 -6.92 -1.06
C TYR A 32 6.48 -6.74 0.42
N ASP A 33 5.85 -5.61 0.77
CA ASP A 33 5.46 -5.33 2.15
C ASP A 33 4.39 -6.30 2.67
N PHE A 34 3.44 -6.69 1.81
CA PHE A 34 2.47 -7.72 2.14
C PHE A 34 3.11 -9.07 2.42
N PHE A 35 4.08 -9.45 1.62
CA PHE A 35 4.83 -10.68 1.86
C PHE A 35 5.63 -10.59 3.17
N LEU A 36 6.25 -9.43 3.43
CA LEU A 36 6.97 -9.17 4.66
C LEU A 36 6.06 -9.29 5.89
N TYR A 37 4.91 -8.61 5.89
CA TYR A 37 3.93 -8.69 6.97
C TYR A 37 3.43 -10.13 7.15
N ASN A 38 3.03 -10.82 6.08
CA ASN A 38 2.51 -12.19 6.18
C ASN A 38 3.54 -13.16 6.77
N THR A 39 4.80 -13.03 6.38
CA THR A 39 5.90 -13.82 6.92
C THR A 39 6.10 -13.52 8.41
N ALA A 40 6.08 -12.24 8.79
CA ALA A 40 6.19 -11.83 10.19
C ALA A 40 4.97 -12.28 11.01
N ALA A 41 3.75 -12.22 10.46
CA ALA A 41 2.53 -12.68 11.10
C ALA A 41 2.59 -14.18 11.42
N ALA A 42 3.05 -14.98 10.46
CA ALA A 42 3.16 -16.43 10.61
C ALA A 42 4.25 -16.87 11.62
N LEU A 43 5.37 -16.14 11.68
CA LEU A 43 6.56 -16.60 12.42
C LEU A 43 6.83 -15.86 13.73
N VAL A 44 6.40 -14.59 13.82
CA VAL A 44 6.92 -13.60 14.78
C VAL A 44 5.78 -12.95 15.58
N PHE A 45 4.79 -12.33 14.93
CA PHE A 45 3.79 -11.48 15.61
C PHE A 45 2.90 -12.24 16.60
N ALA A 46 2.50 -13.47 16.30
CA ALA A 46 1.71 -14.28 17.22
C ALA A 46 2.40 -14.42 18.60
N LYS A 47 3.72 -14.62 18.61
CA LYS A 47 4.50 -14.80 19.84
C LYS A 47 4.77 -13.47 20.57
N LEU A 48 4.98 -12.40 19.81
CA LEU A 48 5.37 -11.09 20.36
C LEU A 48 4.20 -10.25 20.85
N PHE A 49 3.04 -10.33 20.19
CA PHE A 49 1.87 -9.49 20.49
C PHE A 49 0.68 -10.27 21.05
N PHE A 50 0.66 -11.60 20.92
CA PHE A 50 -0.41 -12.45 21.44
C PHE A 50 0.10 -13.62 22.31
N PRO A 51 1.03 -13.40 23.27
CA PRO A 51 1.69 -14.49 24.01
C PRO A 51 0.76 -15.30 24.92
N HIS A 52 -0.39 -14.74 25.30
CA HIS A 52 -1.38 -15.41 26.17
C HIS A 52 -2.52 -16.07 25.40
N ALA A 53 -2.58 -15.91 24.07
CA ALA A 53 -3.56 -16.58 23.23
C ALA A 53 -3.15 -18.05 22.98
N ASP A 54 -4.13 -18.89 22.66
CA ASP A 54 -3.83 -20.19 22.05
C ASP A 54 -2.95 -19.97 20.79
N PRO A 55 -1.93 -20.81 20.52
CA PRO A 55 -1.01 -20.61 19.40
C PRO A 55 -1.70 -20.40 18.05
N THR A 56 -2.82 -21.10 17.80
CA THR A 56 -3.58 -20.95 16.55
C THR A 56 -4.36 -19.64 16.52
N ALA A 57 -4.96 -19.24 17.65
CA ALA A 57 -5.69 -17.99 17.78
C ALA A 57 -4.78 -16.76 17.65
N GLY A 58 -3.55 -16.81 18.17
CA GLY A 58 -2.56 -15.74 18.01
C GLY A 58 -2.14 -15.52 16.56
N ILE A 59 -1.94 -16.61 15.80
CA ILE A 59 -1.63 -16.54 14.36
C ILE A 59 -2.83 -15.98 13.58
N LEU A 60 -4.04 -16.48 13.85
CA LEU A 60 -5.27 -15.98 13.25
C LEU A 60 -5.48 -14.49 13.52
N SER A 61 -5.17 -14.03 14.73
CA SER A 61 -5.26 -12.61 15.11
C SER A 61 -4.26 -11.75 14.34
N ALA A 62 -3.02 -12.21 14.18
CA ALA A 62 -2.00 -11.50 13.40
C ALA A 62 -2.40 -11.37 11.91
N PHE A 63 -2.98 -12.42 11.32
CA PHE A 63 -3.57 -12.35 9.97
C PHE A 63 -4.84 -11.49 9.91
N ALA A 64 -5.69 -11.53 10.94
CA ALA A 64 -6.90 -10.70 10.99
C ALA A 64 -6.56 -9.20 10.92
N ILE A 65 -5.46 -8.76 11.54
CA ILE A 65 -4.97 -7.38 11.40
C ILE A 65 -4.61 -7.07 9.94
N GLN A 66 -3.96 -8.00 9.21
CA GLN A 66 -3.73 -7.85 7.78
C GLN A 66 -5.04 -7.72 7.00
N PHE A 67 -6.05 -8.54 7.32
CA PHE A 67 -7.37 -8.46 6.69
C PHE A 67 -8.06 -7.11 6.92
N VAL A 68 -7.94 -6.53 8.12
CA VAL A 68 -8.43 -5.18 8.41
C VAL A 68 -7.73 -4.15 7.51
N GLY A 69 -6.41 -4.25 7.34
CA GLY A 69 -5.66 -3.41 6.40
C GLY A 69 -6.12 -3.57 4.95
N PHE A 70 -6.43 -4.78 4.51
CA PHE A 70 -7.03 -5.03 3.19
C PHE A 70 -8.42 -4.39 3.05
N ALA A 71 -9.27 -4.48 4.07
CA ALA A 71 -10.58 -3.85 4.09
C ALA A 71 -10.51 -2.31 4.10
N ALA A 72 -9.40 -1.73 4.55
CA ALA A 72 -9.15 -0.29 4.46
C ALA A 72 -8.79 0.18 3.04
N ARG A 73 -8.41 -0.73 2.13
CA ARG A 73 -7.98 -0.36 0.77
C ARG A 73 -9.05 0.31 -0.08
N PRO A 74 -10.32 -0.14 -0.13
CA PRO A 74 -11.36 0.58 -0.86
C PRO A 74 -11.51 2.03 -0.37
N ILE A 75 -11.38 2.26 0.93
CA ILE A 75 -11.44 3.60 1.53
C ILE A 75 -10.24 4.42 1.07
N GLY A 76 -9.04 3.86 1.15
CA GLY A 76 -7.83 4.49 0.61
C GLY A 76 -7.93 4.79 -0.89
N ALA A 77 -8.41 3.84 -1.68
CA ALA A 77 -8.59 3.98 -3.12
C ALA A 77 -9.60 5.08 -3.47
N PHE A 78 -10.68 5.21 -2.70
CA PHE A 78 -11.64 6.30 -2.88
C PHE A 78 -11.00 7.66 -2.58
N ILE A 79 -10.32 7.80 -1.45
CA ILE A 79 -9.69 9.06 -1.02
C ILE A 79 -8.54 9.43 -1.97
N PHE A 80 -7.54 8.56 -2.10
CA PHE A 80 -6.36 8.82 -2.92
C PHE A 80 -6.66 8.76 -4.41
N GLY A 81 -7.70 8.04 -4.85
CA GLY A 81 -8.19 8.12 -6.23
C GLY A 81 -8.68 9.53 -6.56
N HIS A 82 -9.50 10.11 -5.68
CA HIS A 82 -9.97 11.49 -5.84
C HIS A 82 -8.81 12.50 -5.86
N PHE A 83 -7.85 12.39 -4.94
CA PHE A 83 -6.65 13.23 -4.96
C PHE A 83 -5.76 12.98 -6.17
N GLY A 84 -5.70 11.74 -6.66
CA GLY A 84 -4.97 11.34 -7.86
C GLY A 84 -5.46 12.05 -9.12
N ASP A 85 -6.77 12.19 -9.26
CA ASP A 85 -7.38 12.87 -10.40
C ASP A 85 -7.29 14.40 -10.29
N ARG A 86 -7.15 14.96 -9.07
CA ARG A 86 -7.13 16.42 -8.84
C ARG A 86 -5.73 17.03 -8.70
N VAL A 87 -4.82 16.35 -7.99
CA VAL A 87 -3.45 16.81 -7.66
C VAL A 87 -2.42 16.13 -8.58
N GLY A 88 -2.78 15.01 -9.18
CA GLY A 88 -1.96 14.28 -10.14
C GLY A 88 -1.54 12.90 -9.64
N ARG A 89 -1.52 11.95 -10.58
CA ARG A 89 -1.27 10.52 -10.32
C ARG A 89 0.11 10.24 -9.74
N LYS A 90 1.15 10.94 -10.20
CA LYS A 90 2.53 10.75 -9.71
C LYS A 90 2.68 11.15 -8.24
N ALA A 91 2.20 12.33 -7.87
CA ALA A 91 2.32 12.84 -6.50
C ALA A 91 1.56 11.92 -5.52
N THR A 92 0.35 11.53 -5.91
CA THR A 92 -0.49 10.61 -5.14
C THR A 92 0.20 9.26 -4.93
N LEU A 93 0.78 8.67 -5.98
CA LEU A 93 1.53 7.41 -5.88
C LEU A 93 2.71 7.50 -4.89
N ILE A 94 3.45 8.61 -4.91
CA ILE A 94 4.56 8.83 -3.97
C ILE A 94 4.03 8.93 -2.53
N VAL A 95 2.95 9.68 -2.31
CA VAL A 95 2.35 9.83 -0.97
C VAL A 95 1.85 8.49 -0.44
N THR A 96 1.18 7.68 -1.26
CA THR A 96 0.70 6.36 -0.82
C THR A 96 1.85 5.41 -0.48
N LEU A 97 2.92 5.40 -1.28
CA LEU A 97 4.12 4.58 -1.00
C LEU A 97 4.85 5.04 0.27
N LEU A 98 4.97 6.34 0.49
CA LEU A 98 5.58 6.88 1.71
C LEU A 98 4.74 6.56 2.95
N THR A 99 3.42 6.75 2.87
CA THR A 99 2.49 6.43 3.96
C THR A 99 2.62 4.96 4.35
N MET A 100 2.65 4.09 3.35
CA MET A 100 2.83 2.66 3.52
C MET A 100 4.18 2.32 4.18
N GLY A 101 5.30 2.82 3.65
CA GLY A 101 6.63 2.56 4.22
C GLY A 101 6.79 3.10 5.66
N VAL A 102 6.22 4.27 5.96
CA VAL A 102 6.21 4.82 7.32
C VAL A 102 5.37 3.94 8.25
N ALA A 103 4.20 3.48 7.82
CA ALA A 103 3.38 2.57 8.63
C ALA A 103 4.14 1.27 8.94
N SER A 104 4.82 0.66 7.96
CA SER A 104 5.62 -0.55 8.17
C SER A 104 6.82 -0.31 9.11
N ALA A 105 7.48 0.84 9.00
CA ALA A 105 8.54 1.22 9.94
C ALA A 105 8.00 1.39 11.38
N LEU A 106 6.82 1.98 11.54
CA LEU A 106 6.17 2.13 12.85
C LEU A 106 5.77 0.78 13.46
N ILE A 107 5.37 -0.22 12.66
CA ILE A 107 5.15 -1.59 13.16
C ILE A 107 6.43 -2.16 13.76
N GLY A 108 7.59 -1.92 13.15
CA GLY A 108 8.88 -2.34 13.67
C GLY A 108 9.30 -1.66 14.98
N LEU A 109 8.70 -0.50 15.28
CA LEU A 109 8.94 0.26 16.52
C LEU A 109 7.90 -0.04 17.61
N LEU A 110 6.93 -0.91 17.35
CA LEU A 110 5.86 -1.21 18.31
C LEU A 110 6.45 -1.92 19.54
N PRO A 111 6.14 -1.46 20.77
CA PRO A 111 6.51 -2.20 21.97
C PRO A 111 5.80 -3.55 21.99
N THR A 112 6.53 -4.58 22.41
CA THR A 112 6.05 -5.96 22.53
C THR A 112 5.34 -6.16 23.86
N TYR A 113 4.61 -7.27 24.00
CA TYR A 113 3.82 -7.52 25.22
C TYR A 113 4.64 -7.61 26.52
N ALA A 114 5.95 -7.86 26.41
CA ALA A 114 6.85 -8.01 27.55
C ALA A 114 7.51 -6.70 28.01
N GLN A 115 7.24 -5.58 27.32
CA GLN A 115 7.81 -4.25 27.56
C GLN A 115 6.72 -3.29 28.02
#